data_AF-A0A2T2MZW1-F1
#
_entry.id   AF-A0A2T2MZW1-F1
#
_cell.length_a   1.000
_cell.length_b   1.000
_cell.length_c   1.000
_cell.angle_alpha   90.00
_cell.angle_beta   90.00
_cell.angle_gamma   90.00
#
_symmetry.space_group_name_H-M   'P 1'
#
loop_
_entity.id
_entity.type
_entity.pdbx_description
1 polymer ?
#
loop_
_entity_poly.entity_id
_entity_poly.type
_entity_poly.pdbx_seq_one_letter_code
_entity_poly.pdbx_strand_id
1 'polypeptide(L)'
;MSLPTSARVPTSHRSESPKRQRTEGRLIKNNPDVGYQTTKPADFDHRDMHSAEELSNIWKEVKTIFLDARDCKDGSRDENVWCDDRVRPLIYLTMELYGDERWWFQNFQSQSIDSPYPSTIPAPTFTDPTRRKPIDRKTYYVLSYPHSDPDTALYKRLDNANKKHIGHTVDAFTKRTTLFSGFETRSASGNHTKAELQMSIWAAASAQETGACSLGTGFV
;
A
#
# COMPACT_ATOMS: atom_id res chain seq x y z
N MET A 1 29.54 -16.07 62.20
CA MET A 1 29.23 -14.95 61.31
C MET A 1 27.93 -15.23 60.59
N SER A 2 27.08 -14.22 60.50
CA SER A 2 25.64 -14.24 60.27
C SER A 2 25.20 -14.54 58.82
N LEU A 3 24.00 -15.11 58.69
CA LEU A 3 23.11 -15.19 57.49
C LEU A 3 22.85 -13.79 56.86
N PRO A 4 22.25 -13.59 55.64
CA PRO A 4 21.07 -14.37 55.22
C PRO A 4 20.61 -14.38 53.71
N THR A 5 19.47 -15.07 53.52
CA THR A 5 18.30 -14.80 52.64
C THR A 5 18.28 -15.14 51.13
N SER A 6 17.48 -16.17 50.85
CA SER A 6 16.51 -16.37 49.75
C SER A 6 16.16 -15.20 48.82
N ALA A 7 16.12 -15.44 47.51
CA ALA A 7 15.25 -14.69 46.61
C ALA A 7 14.62 -15.61 45.56
N ARG A 8 13.29 -15.71 45.65
CA ARG A 8 12.35 -16.26 44.65
C ARG A 8 12.66 -15.74 43.24
N VAL A 9 12.63 -16.64 42.27
CA VAL A 9 12.32 -16.31 40.88
C VAL A 9 10.83 -15.96 40.79
N PRO A 10 10.44 -14.75 40.37
CA PRO A 10 9.05 -14.47 40.02
C PRO A 10 8.82 -14.86 38.56
N THR A 11 8.07 -15.93 38.36
CA THR A 11 7.25 -16.12 37.15
C THR A 11 6.28 -14.94 37.02
N SER A 12 6.39 -14.18 35.93
CA SER A 12 5.39 -13.17 35.55
C SER A 12 5.02 -13.32 34.08
N HIS A 13 4.24 -14.36 33.77
CA HIS A 13 3.27 -14.27 32.68
C HIS A 13 2.08 -13.44 33.21
N ARG A 14 2.18 -12.11 33.08
CA ARG A 14 1.05 -11.23 33.38
C ARG A 14 0.28 -10.97 32.10
N SER A 15 -0.86 -11.63 31.99
CA SER A 15 -1.95 -11.35 31.05
C SER A 15 -2.42 -9.89 31.22
N GLU A 16 -1.99 -8.98 30.34
CA GLU A 16 -2.50 -7.60 30.25
C GLU A 16 -3.53 -7.38 29.13
N SER A 17 -3.80 -8.41 28.32
CA SER A 17 -4.61 -8.36 27.09
C SER A 17 -6.07 -7.88 27.24
N PRO A 18 -6.84 -8.20 28.31
CA PRO A 18 -8.27 -7.86 28.34
C PRO A 18 -8.57 -6.38 28.63
N LYS A 19 -7.68 -5.67 29.33
CA LYS A 19 -7.92 -4.28 29.75
C LYS A 19 -7.61 -3.26 28.64
N ARG A 20 -6.59 -3.53 27.82
CA ARG A 20 -6.24 -2.68 26.66
C ARG A 20 -7.34 -2.69 25.60
N GLN A 21 -7.81 -3.87 25.21
CA GLN A 21 -8.91 -4.07 24.25
C GLN A 21 -10.21 -3.35 24.65
N ARG A 22 -10.54 -3.36 25.95
CA ARG A 22 -11.74 -2.68 26.47
C ARG A 22 -11.62 -1.15 26.36
N THR A 23 -10.41 -0.62 26.35
CA THR A 23 -10.13 0.82 26.31
C THR A 23 -10.11 1.33 24.87
N GLU A 24 -9.43 0.61 23.96
CA GLU A 24 -9.41 0.88 22.51
C GLU A 24 -10.80 0.78 21.87
N GLY A 25 -11.50 -0.34 22.13
CA GLY A 25 -12.85 -0.55 21.63
C GLY A 25 -13.85 0.51 22.13
N ARG A 26 -13.59 1.11 23.30
CA ARG A 26 -14.40 2.20 23.86
C ARG A 26 -14.07 3.56 23.24
N LEU A 27 -12.82 3.77 22.82
CA LEU A 27 -12.33 4.97 22.13
C LEU A 27 -12.95 5.11 20.72
N ILE A 28 -13.10 3.98 20.02
CA ILE A 28 -13.66 3.93 18.66
C ILE A 28 -15.19 3.97 18.69
N LYS A 29 -15.84 3.15 19.54
CA LYS A 29 -17.32 3.00 19.54
C LYS A 29 -18.11 4.23 19.97
N ASN A 30 -17.49 5.14 20.74
CA ASN A 30 -18.18 6.29 21.32
C ASN A 30 -17.85 7.62 20.62
N ASN A 31 -17.18 7.59 19.47
CA ASN A 31 -16.76 8.81 18.79
C ASN A 31 -17.86 9.27 17.80
N PRO A 32 -18.58 10.37 18.09
CA PRO A 32 -19.71 10.81 17.28
C PRO A 32 -19.31 11.22 15.86
N ASP A 33 -18.06 11.65 15.66
CA ASP A 33 -17.59 12.19 14.40
C ASP A 33 -17.38 11.13 13.31
N VAL A 34 -17.08 9.90 13.73
CA VAL A 34 -16.85 8.74 12.83
C VAL A 34 -18.06 7.81 12.74
N GLY A 35 -19.15 8.14 13.46
CA GLY A 35 -20.38 7.36 13.48
C GLY A 35 -20.26 6.00 14.17
N TYR A 36 -21.32 5.20 14.06
CA TYR A 36 -21.35 3.84 14.62
C TYR A 36 -20.46 2.90 13.83
N GLN A 37 -19.33 2.51 14.43
CA GLN A 37 -18.43 1.51 13.85
C GLN A 37 -18.79 0.11 14.35
N THR A 38 -18.97 -0.83 13.42
CA THR A 38 -19.34 -2.22 13.73
C THR A 38 -18.11 -3.09 14.01
N THR A 39 -17.32 -2.74 15.03
CA THR A 39 -16.11 -3.49 15.37
C THR A 39 -16.40 -4.71 16.25
N LYS A 40 -15.94 -5.87 15.78
CA LYS A 40 -15.97 -7.18 16.45
C LYS A 40 -14.61 -7.47 17.07
N PRO A 41 -14.53 -8.34 18.09
CA PRO A 41 -13.24 -8.72 18.69
C PRO A 41 -12.21 -9.25 17.69
N ALA A 42 -12.65 -9.93 16.64
CA ALA A 42 -11.78 -10.46 15.58
C ALA A 42 -11.16 -9.39 14.67
N ASP A 43 -11.66 -8.15 14.71
CA ASP A 43 -11.15 -7.05 13.89
C ASP A 43 -9.90 -6.39 14.51
N PHE A 44 -9.56 -6.75 15.76
CA PHE A 44 -8.39 -6.22 16.47
C PHE A 44 -7.19 -7.13 16.26
N ASP A 45 -6.03 -6.56 15.92
CA ASP A 45 -4.78 -7.30 15.91
C ASP A 45 -4.35 -7.63 17.35
N HIS A 46 -4.49 -8.89 17.74
CA HIS A 46 -4.10 -9.36 19.07
C HIS A 46 -2.58 -9.44 19.26
N ARG A 47 -1.80 -9.28 18.19
CA ARG A 47 -0.34 -9.22 18.22
C ARG A 47 0.17 -7.78 18.23
N ASP A 48 -0.73 -6.80 18.22
CA ASP A 48 -0.36 -5.40 18.30
C ASP A 48 0.42 -5.12 19.59
N MET A 49 1.61 -4.56 19.40
CA MET A 49 2.57 -4.25 20.46
C MET A 49 2.52 -2.77 20.87
N HIS A 50 1.76 -1.93 20.16
CA HIS A 50 1.66 -0.52 20.48
C HIS A 50 1.08 -0.29 21.88
N SER A 51 1.57 0.74 22.53
CA SER A 51 1.03 1.27 23.77
C SER A 51 -0.33 1.94 23.53
N ALA A 52 -1.09 2.11 24.62
CA ALA A 52 -2.38 2.81 24.54
C ALA A 52 -2.24 4.29 24.09
N GLU A 53 -1.09 4.91 24.34
CA GLU A 53 -0.79 6.27 23.89
C GLU A 53 -0.52 6.32 22.39
N GLU A 54 0.31 5.40 21.88
CA GLU A 54 0.57 5.25 20.43
C GLU A 54 -0.73 4.97 19.69
N LEU A 55 -1.55 4.02 20.16
CA LEU A 55 -2.85 3.72 19.56
C LEU A 55 -3.81 4.91 19.58
N SER A 56 -3.77 5.74 20.63
CA SER A 56 -4.54 6.99 20.69
C SER A 56 -4.09 7.99 19.64
N ASN A 57 -2.78 8.10 19.40
CA ASN A 57 -2.21 8.98 18.39
C ASN A 57 -2.51 8.48 16.97
N ILE A 58 -2.32 7.18 16.70
CA ILE A 58 -2.73 6.54 15.43
C ILE A 58 -4.22 6.77 15.18
N TRP A 59 -5.07 6.61 16.19
CA TRP A 59 -6.50 6.84 16.07
C TRP A 59 -6.84 8.29 15.72
N LYS A 60 -6.11 9.28 16.27
CA LYS A 60 -6.30 10.69 15.89
C LYS A 60 -5.97 10.91 14.41
N GLU A 61 -4.86 10.36 13.92
CA GLU A 61 -4.48 10.47 12.50
C GLU A 61 -5.52 9.81 11.59
N VAL A 62 -5.92 8.57 11.90
CA VAL A 62 -6.97 7.85 11.16
C VAL A 62 -8.28 8.63 11.18
N LYS A 63 -8.64 9.24 12.32
CA LYS A 63 -9.84 10.07 12.44
C LYS A 63 -9.77 11.31 11.55
N THR A 64 -8.64 12.01 11.52
CA THR A 64 -8.43 13.17 10.65
C THR A 64 -8.59 12.77 9.18
N ILE A 65 -7.92 11.70 8.75
CA ILE A 65 -8.02 11.16 7.39
C ILE A 65 -9.46 10.76 7.07
N PHE A 66 -10.21 10.21 8.02
CA PHE A 66 -11.62 9.87 7.80
C PHE A 66 -12.50 11.13 7.66
N LEU A 67 -12.32 12.12 8.53
CA LEU A 67 -13.16 13.32 8.54
C LEU A 67 -12.98 14.13 7.27
N ASP A 68 -11.73 14.35 6.88
CA ASP A 68 -11.48 15.07 5.65
C ASP A 68 -12.06 14.25 4.45
N ALA A 69 -12.20 12.91 4.55
CA ALA A 69 -12.77 12.04 3.50
C ALA A 69 -14.24 12.26 3.30
N ARG A 70 -14.94 12.41 4.42
CA ARG A 70 -16.32 12.83 4.40
C ARG A 70 -16.45 14.22 3.77
N ASP A 71 -15.60 15.17 4.13
CA ASP A 71 -15.66 16.52 3.58
C ASP A 71 -15.38 16.56 2.07
N CYS A 72 -14.45 15.73 1.57
CA CYS A 72 -14.20 15.58 0.14
C CYS A 72 -15.40 15.00 -0.61
N LYS A 73 -16.08 14.02 0.00
CA LYS A 73 -17.29 13.40 -0.54
C LYS A 73 -18.44 14.39 -0.60
N ASP A 74 -18.73 15.05 0.52
CA ASP A 74 -19.86 15.97 0.63
C ASP A 74 -19.64 17.22 -0.24
N GLY A 75 -18.38 17.66 -0.38
CA GLY A 75 -17.98 18.74 -1.28
C GLY A 75 -17.85 18.36 -2.76
N SER A 76 -18.11 17.10 -3.14
CA SER A 76 -17.94 16.61 -4.52
C SER A 76 -16.58 16.95 -5.15
N ARG A 77 -15.50 16.88 -4.35
CA ARG A 77 -14.15 17.25 -4.80
C ARG A 77 -13.61 16.30 -5.87
N ASP A 78 -12.71 16.80 -6.71
CA ASP A 78 -12.14 16.05 -7.83
C ASP A 78 -11.14 14.95 -7.41
N GLU A 79 -10.87 14.01 -8.33
CA GLU A 79 -10.01 12.84 -8.08
C GLU A 79 -8.60 13.19 -7.56
N ASN A 80 -8.04 14.35 -7.92
CA ASN A 80 -6.70 14.75 -7.45
C ASN A 80 -6.74 15.12 -5.97
N VAL A 81 -7.77 15.85 -5.54
CA VAL A 81 -7.94 16.19 -4.12
C VAL A 81 -8.21 14.93 -3.28
N TRP A 82 -8.93 13.95 -3.83
CA TRP A 82 -9.09 12.64 -3.19
C TRP A 82 -7.75 11.91 -3.03
N CYS A 83 -6.91 11.93 -4.06
CA CYS A 83 -5.58 11.33 -4.00
C CYS A 83 -4.70 11.98 -2.92
N ASP A 84 -4.73 13.31 -2.89
CA ASP A 84 -3.86 14.14 -2.06
C ASP A 84 -4.28 14.18 -0.58
N ASP A 85 -5.59 14.25 -0.31
CA ASP A 85 -6.10 14.40 1.06
C ASP A 85 -6.45 13.05 1.71
N ARG A 86 -6.62 11.96 0.94
CA ARG A 86 -7.00 10.62 1.48
C ARG A 86 -5.87 9.61 1.36
N VAL A 87 -5.54 9.31 0.11
CA VAL A 87 -4.81 8.08 -0.24
C VAL A 87 -3.38 8.27 0.21
N ARG A 88 -2.78 9.41 -0.12
CA ARG A 88 -1.42 9.72 0.26
C ARG A 88 -1.22 9.75 1.79
N PRO A 89 -2.03 10.45 2.61
CA PRO A 89 -1.93 10.38 4.06
C PRO A 89 -2.11 8.97 4.63
N LEU A 90 -3.08 8.20 4.14
CA LEU A 90 -3.31 6.83 4.62
C LEU A 90 -2.14 5.90 4.32
N ILE A 91 -1.57 5.99 3.12
CA ILE A 91 -0.41 5.20 2.72
C ILE A 91 0.81 5.61 3.53
N TYR A 92 1.06 6.91 3.74
CA TYR A 92 2.17 7.34 4.59
C TYR A 92 2.04 6.85 6.04
N LEU A 93 0.84 6.94 6.63
CA LEU A 93 0.60 6.39 7.97
C LEU A 93 0.86 4.88 8.01
N THR A 94 0.42 4.14 6.99
CA THR A 94 0.70 2.70 6.89
C THR A 94 2.19 2.41 6.77
N MET A 95 2.92 3.21 6.00
CA MET A 95 4.37 3.07 5.83
C MET A 95 5.13 3.41 7.12
N GLU A 96 4.69 4.40 7.88
CA GLU A 96 5.26 4.73 9.18
C GLU A 96 5.07 3.58 10.18
N LEU A 97 3.89 2.97 10.20
CA LEU A 97 3.56 1.89 11.14
C LEU A 97 4.15 0.54 10.78
N TYR A 98 4.24 0.22 9.48
CA TYR A 98 4.55 -1.15 9.01
C TYR A 98 5.64 -1.21 7.94
N GLY A 99 5.99 -0.07 7.34
CA GLY A 99 6.92 -0.02 6.22
C GLY A 99 8.35 -0.32 6.64
N ASP A 100 8.79 0.19 7.81
CA ASP A 100 10.19 0.06 8.29
C ASP A 100 11.20 0.49 7.21
N GLU A 101 10.87 1.59 6.51
CA GLU A 101 11.63 2.15 5.36
C GLU A 101 11.78 1.23 4.13
N ARG A 102 11.15 0.06 4.12
CA ARG A 102 11.30 -0.96 3.06
C ARG A 102 10.68 -0.59 1.72
N TRP A 103 9.82 0.43 1.67
CA TRP A 103 9.06 0.78 0.46
C TRP A 103 9.11 2.28 0.20
N TRP A 104 9.05 2.65 -1.07
CA TRP A 104 8.86 4.02 -1.53
C TRP A 104 7.50 4.17 -2.19
N PHE A 105 6.77 5.22 -1.78
CA PHE A 105 5.52 5.64 -2.40
C PHE A 105 5.78 6.75 -3.42
N GLN A 106 5.44 6.48 -4.69
CA GLN A 106 5.71 7.38 -5.80
C GLN A 106 4.42 7.81 -6.49
N ASN A 107 4.35 9.07 -6.90
CA ASN A 107 3.28 9.58 -7.77
C ASN A 107 3.54 9.13 -9.22
N PHE A 108 2.58 8.40 -9.78
CA PHE A 108 2.67 7.76 -11.09
C PHE A 108 1.67 8.33 -12.11
N GLN A 109 0.94 9.39 -11.75
CA GLN A 109 -0.22 9.88 -12.47
C GLN A 109 0.03 10.24 -13.95
N SER A 110 1.27 10.61 -14.29
CA SER A 110 1.71 11.03 -15.63
C SER A 110 2.53 9.97 -16.38
N GLN A 111 2.73 8.79 -15.80
CA GLN A 111 3.66 7.80 -16.34
C GLN A 111 2.97 6.80 -17.27
N SER A 112 3.60 6.55 -18.41
CA SER A 112 3.12 5.56 -19.37
C SER A 112 3.71 4.18 -19.07
N ILE A 113 2.85 3.16 -19.10
CA ILE A 113 3.25 1.76 -19.12
C ILE A 113 3.83 1.46 -20.51
N ASP A 114 4.95 0.75 -20.56
CA ASP A 114 5.59 0.35 -21.81
C ASP A 114 4.66 -0.57 -22.63
N SER A 115 4.65 -0.41 -23.95
CA SER A 115 3.71 -1.02 -24.90
C SER A 115 3.55 -2.55 -24.83
N PRO A 116 4.54 -3.39 -24.45
CA PRO A 116 4.36 -4.83 -24.40
C PRO A 116 3.57 -5.33 -23.16
N TYR A 117 3.39 -4.52 -22.12
CA TYR A 117 2.70 -4.92 -20.89
C TYR A 117 1.17 -4.68 -20.91
N PRO A 118 0.63 -3.68 -21.63
CA PRO A 118 -0.80 -3.46 -21.77
C PRO A 118 -1.52 -4.51 -22.60
N SER A 119 -2.58 -5.06 -22.03
CA SER A 119 -3.61 -5.77 -22.81
C SER A 119 -4.23 -4.82 -23.83
N THR A 120 -4.53 -5.36 -25.01
CA THR A 120 -5.13 -4.60 -26.10
C THR A 120 -6.57 -5.04 -26.33
N ILE A 121 -7.46 -4.07 -26.57
CA ILE A 121 -8.86 -4.32 -26.94
C ILE A 121 -9.06 -4.09 -28.45
N PRO A 122 -9.99 -4.82 -29.10
CA PRO A 122 -10.41 -4.49 -30.45
C PRO A 122 -10.89 -3.04 -30.51
N ALA A 123 -10.34 -2.27 -31.44
CA ALA A 123 -10.69 -0.87 -31.68
C ALA A 123 -10.66 -0.58 -33.18
N PRO A 124 -11.50 -1.28 -33.96
CA PRO A 124 -11.49 -1.21 -35.42
C PRO A 124 -11.75 0.21 -35.92
N THR A 125 -11.11 0.56 -37.02
CA THR A 125 -11.37 1.80 -37.77
C THR A 125 -11.82 1.45 -39.18
N PHE A 126 -12.40 2.41 -39.91
CA PHE A 126 -12.79 2.23 -41.32
C PHE A 126 -11.63 1.74 -42.21
N THR A 127 -10.39 2.07 -41.84
CA THR A 127 -9.16 1.71 -42.55
C THR A 127 -8.45 0.48 -41.99
N ASP A 128 -8.83 -0.01 -40.81
CA ASP A 128 -8.21 -1.17 -40.16
C ASP A 128 -9.23 -1.90 -39.26
N PRO A 129 -9.92 -2.93 -39.79
CA PRO A 129 -10.89 -3.71 -39.03
C PRO A 129 -10.24 -4.63 -37.99
N THR A 130 -8.92 -4.84 -38.06
CA THR A 130 -8.16 -5.68 -37.11
C THR A 130 -7.48 -4.88 -36.02
N ARG A 131 -7.58 -3.54 -36.06
CA ARG A 131 -6.89 -2.64 -35.16
C ARG A 131 -7.18 -2.99 -33.71
N ARG A 132 -6.11 -3.12 -32.92
CA ARG A 132 -6.19 -3.22 -31.47
C ARG A 132 -5.61 -1.96 -30.84
N LYS A 133 -6.29 -1.43 -29.82
CA LYS A 133 -5.82 -0.28 -29.05
C LYS A 133 -5.34 -0.77 -27.69
N PRO A 134 -4.15 -0.34 -27.20
CA PRO A 134 -3.78 -0.51 -25.81
C PRO A 134 -4.84 0.11 -24.91
N ILE A 135 -5.22 -0.61 -23.85
CA ILE A 135 -6.04 0.01 -22.80
C ILE A 135 -5.20 1.12 -22.17
N ASP A 136 -5.73 2.34 -22.14
CA ASP A 136 -5.08 3.46 -21.44
C ASP A 136 -5.07 3.15 -19.94
N ARG A 137 -3.88 3.08 -19.35
CA ARG A 137 -3.66 2.65 -17.98
C ARG A 137 -3.07 3.81 -17.20
N LYS A 138 -3.96 4.60 -16.61
CA LYS A 138 -3.59 5.53 -15.56
C LYS A 138 -3.49 4.74 -14.25
N THR A 139 -2.41 4.97 -13.52
CA THR A 139 -2.25 4.61 -12.11
C THR A 139 -1.80 5.87 -11.40
N TYR A 140 -2.40 6.19 -10.27
CA TYR A 140 -2.10 7.42 -9.55
C TYR A 140 -0.82 7.28 -8.72
N TYR A 141 -0.64 6.12 -8.09
CA TYR A 141 0.51 5.88 -7.22
C TYR A 141 1.03 4.47 -7.31
N VAL A 142 2.30 4.28 -6.91
CA VAL A 142 2.93 2.96 -6.87
C VAL A 142 3.80 2.81 -5.63
N LEU A 143 3.85 1.59 -5.07
CA LEU A 143 4.91 1.16 -4.14
C LEU A 143 6.05 0.49 -4.90
N SER A 144 7.25 0.81 -4.47
CA SER A 144 8.49 0.37 -5.08
C SER A 144 9.55 0.07 -4.03
N TYR A 145 10.56 -0.73 -4.37
CA TYR A 145 11.68 -0.97 -3.48
C TYR A 145 12.72 0.14 -3.57
N PRO A 146 13.22 0.67 -2.43
CA PRO A 146 14.23 1.73 -2.40
C PRO A 146 15.49 1.32 -3.16
N HIS A 147 16.14 2.29 -3.80
CA HIS A 147 17.49 2.10 -4.33
C HIS A 147 18.57 2.21 -3.24
N SER A 148 18.21 2.75 -2.07
CA SER A 148 19.13 3.09 -0.98
C SER A 148 19.30 1.96 0.05
N ASP A 149 18.46 0.93 -0.02
CA ASP A 149 18.44 -0.19 0.93
C ASP A 149 19.77 -0.98 0.81
N PRO A 150 20.32 -1.58 1.89
CA PRO A 150 21.39 -2.59 1.80
C PRO A 150 21.14 -3.67 0.72
N ASP A 151 19.88 -3.91 0.32
CA ASP A 151 19.47 -4.67 -0.86
C ASP A 151 19.80 -4.02 -2.23
N THR A 152 20.63 -2.97 -2.30
CA THR A 152 21.33 -2.54 -3.54
C THR A 152 22.00 -3.71 -4.27
N ALA A 153 22.26 -4.81 -3.58
CA ALA A 153 22.66 -6.07 -4.18
C ALA A 153 21.71 -6.52 -5.31
N LEU A 154 20.39 -6.37 -5.19
CA LEU A 154 19.44 -6.74 -6.26
C LEU A 154 19.66 -5.87 -7.51
N TYR A 155 19.54 -4.55 -7.38
CA TYR A 155 19.69 -3.64 -8.52
C TYR A 155 21.09 -3.70 -9.15
N LYS A 156 22.15 -3.85 -8.34
CA LYS A 156 23.52 -4.07 -8.84
C LYS A 156 23.66 -5.41 -9.56
N ARG A 157 23.07 -6.50 -9.04
CA ARG A 157 23.08 -7.82 -9.71
C ARG A 157 22.35 -7.75 -11.05
N LEU A 158 21.20 -7.09 -11.10
CA LEU A 158 20.45 -6.88 -12.33
C LEU A 158 21.22 -6.01 -13.33
N ASP A 159 21.89 -4.94 -12.87
CA ASP A 159 22.75 -4.12 -13.71
C ASP A 159 23.93 -4.92 -14.29
N ASN A 160 24.59 -5.73 -13.46
CA ASN A 160 25.69 -6.62 -13.86
C ASN A 160 25.24 -7.72 -14.83
N ALA A 161 24.01 -8.21 -14.70
CA ALA A 161 23.40 -9.15 -15.63
C ALA A 161 22.85 -8.48 -16.92
N ASN A 162 23.10 -7.18 -17.09
CA ASN A 162 22.59 -6.35 -18.19
C ASN A 162 21.05 -6.33 -18.28
N LYS A 163 20.39 -6.44 -17.12
CA LYS A 163 18.93 -6.38 -16.91
C LYS A 163 18.54 -5.04 -16.28
N LYS A 164 18.86 -3.94 -16.96
CA LYS A 164 18.64 -2.58 -16.45
C LYS A 164 17.19 -2.11 -16.52
N HIS A 165 16.35 -2.82 -17.28
CA HIS A 165 14.94 -2.50 -17.47
C HIS A 165 14.13 -3.56 -16.72
N ILE A 166 13.61 -3.18 -15.55
CA ILE A 166 12.96 -4.06 -14.59
C ILE A 166 11.50 -3.65 -14.44
N GLY A 167 11.25 -2.34 -14.29
CA GLY A 167 9.89 -1.80 -14.24
C GLY A 167 9.22 -1.79 -15.61
N HIS A 168 7.89 -1.91 -15.60
CA HIS A 168 7.05 -1.97 -16.80
C HIS A 168 6.72 -0.59 -17.41
N THR A 169 7.53 0.43 -17.12
CA THR A 169 7.22 1.84 -17.40
C THR A 169 8.32 2.45 -18.25
N VAL A 170 8.02 3.52 -18.98
CA VAL A 170 8.98 4.10 -19.94
C VAL A 170 9.91 5.15 -19.32
N ASP A 171 9.58 5.67 -18.14
CA ASP A 171 10.34 6.73 -17.50
C ASP A 171 11.71 6.27 -17.01
N ALA A 172 12.68 7.17 -17.07
CA ALA A 172 14.09 6.86 -16.88
C ALA A 172 14.41 6.28 -15.50
N PHE A 173 13.68 6.72 -14.47
CA PHE A 173 13.85 6.23 -13.11
C PHE A 173 13.05 4.95 -12.90
N THR A 174 11.75 5.00 -13.17
CA THR A 174 10.80 3.94 -12.81
C THR A 174 10.98 2.66 -13.64
N LYS A 175 11.52 2.76 -14.87
CA LYS A 175 11.93 1.59 -15.66
C LYS A 175 13.06 0.78 -15.01
N ARG A 176 13.82 1.38 -14.09
CA ARG A 176 14.94 0.74 -13.38
C ARG A 176 14.55 0.30 -11.98
N THR A 177 13.32 0.56 -11.55
CA THR A 177 12.82 0.28 -10.22
C THR A 177 11.82 -0.87 -10.28
N THR A 178 11.90 -1.80 -9.33
CA THR A 178 10.88 -2.85 -9.20
C THR A 178 9.60 -2.26 -8.59
N LEU A 179 8.50 -2.36 -9.32
CA LEU A 179 7.19 -1.80 -8.98
C LEU A 179 6.21 -2.93 -8.60
N PHE A 180 5.75 -2.99 -7.35
CA PHE A 180 5.02 -4.17 -6.87
C PHE A 180 3.56 -3.93 -6.49
N SER A 181 3.12 -2.69 -6.26
CA SER A 181 1.72 -2.38 -5.97
C SER A 181 1.31 -1.05 -6.55
N GLY A 182 0.26 -1.02 -7.36
CA GLY A 182 -0.30 0.19 -7.96
C GLY A 182 -1.63 0.55 -7.31
N PHE A 183 -1.86 1.84 -7.12
CA PHE A 183 -3.11 2.38 -6.58
C PHE A 183 -3.84 3.19 -7.63
N GLU A 184 -5.10 2.84 -7.84
CA GLU A 184 -6.03 3.65 -8.62
C GLU A 184 -7.06 4.26 -7.68
N THR A 185 -7.13 5.59 -7.69
CA THR A 185 -8.13 6.33 -6.92
C THR A 185 -9.26 6.76 -7.85
N ARG A 186 -10.49 6.60 -7.38
CA ARG A 186 -11.68 7.14 -8.03
C ARG A 186 -12.50 7.94 -7.02
N SER A 187 -13.25 8.92 -7.50
CA SER A 187 -14.25 9.60 -6.67
C SER A 187 -15.31 8.60 -6.20
N ALA A 188 -16.07 8.95 -5.16
CA ALA A 188 -17.16 8.11 -4.65
C ALA A 188 -18.29 7.85 -5.66
N SER A 189 -18.44 8.71 -6.66
CA SER A 189 -19.36 8.54 -7.80
C SER A 189 -18.67 7.94 -9.04
N GLY A 190 -17.40 7.57 -8.91
CA GLY A 190 -16.58 7.03 -9.98
C GLY A 190 -17.00 5.62 -10.40
N ASN A 191 -16.59 5.23 -11.60
CA ASN A 191 -16.90 3.90 -12.12
C ASN A 191 -16.04 2.83 -11.41
N HIS A 192 -16.65 2.14 -10.45
CA HIS A 192 -16.01 1.05 -9.68
C HIS A 192 -15.42 -0.05 -10.58
N THR A 193 -16.14 -0.45 -11.64
CA THR A 193 -15.65 -1.45 -12.61
C THR A 193 -14.38 -0.98 -13.31
N LYS A 194 -14.26 0.32 -13.59
CA LYS A 194 -13.03 0.88 -14.18
C LYS A 194 -11.86 0.83 -13.20
N ALA A 195 -12.10 1.11 -11.90
CA ALA A 195 -11.08 1.00 -10.87
C ALA A 195 -10.60 -0.45 -10.71
N GLU A 196 -11.52 -1.41 -10.61
CA GLU A 196 -11.20 -2.84 -10.51
C GLU A 196 -10.43 -3.34 -11.75
N LEU A 197 -10.84 -2.90 -12.94
CA LEU A 197 -10.12 -3.21 -14.18
C LEU A 197 -8.69 -2.67 -14.14
N GLN A 198 -8.48 -1.44 -13.66
CA GLN A 198 -7.14 -0.85 -13.57
C GLN A 198 -6.25 -1.55 -12.52
N MET A 199 -6.81 -1.93 -11.37
CA MET A 199 -6.08 -2.67 -10.35
C MET A 199 -5.70 -4.09 -10.81
N SER A 200 -6.63 -4.83 -11.42
CA SER A 200 -6.37 -6.19 -11.93
C SER A 200 -5.30 -6.21 -13.02
N ILE A 201 -5.32 -5.18 -13.86
CA ILE A 201 -4.31 -4.91 -14.87
C ILE A 201 -2.91 -4.68 -14.26
N TRP A 202 -2.83 -3.86 -13.21
CA TRP A 202 -1.55 -3.56 -12.56
C TRP A 202 -1.01 -4.79 -11.83
N ALA A 203 -1.86 -5.51 -11.12
CA ALA A 203 -1.51 -6.77 -10.48
C ALA A 203 -0.99 -7.80 -11.49
N ALA A 204 -1.59 -7.90 -12.68
CA ALA A 204 -1.11 -8.78 -13.74
C ALA A 204 0.27 -8.35 -14.29
N ALA A 205 0.50 -7.05 -14.47
CA ALA A 205 1.80 -6.52 -14.91
C ALA A 205 2.91 -6.79 -13.87
N SER A 206 2.64 -6.50 -12.59
CA SER A 206 3.56 -6.81 -11.48
C SER A 206 3.81 -8.31 -11.33
N ALA A 207 2.81 -9.16 -11.56
CA ALA A 207 2.97 -10.61 -11.50
C ALA A 207 3.82 -11.15 -12.66
N GLN A 208 3.69 -10.60 -13.86
CA GLN A 208 4.53 -10.97 -15.00
C GLN A 208 6.00 -10.58 -14.77
N GLU A 209 6.23 -9.44 -14.12
CA GLU A 209 7.56 -8.99 -13.67
C GLU A 209 8.14 -9.94 -12.61
N THR A 210 7.35 -10.30 -11.60
CA THR A 210 7.76 -11.23 -10.53
C THR A 210 8.02 -12.64 -11.07
N GLY A 211 7.21 -13.09 -12.03
CA GLY A 211 7.39 -14.36 -12.75
C GLY A 211 8.63 -14.36 -13.64
N ALA A 212 8.94 -13.27 -14.33
CA ALA A 212 10.17 -13.12 -15.11
C ALA A 212 11.41 -13.06 -14.21
N CYS A 213 11.31 -12.43 -13.04
CA CYS A 213 12.36 -12.42 -12.02
C CYS A 213 12.56 -13.81 -11.38
N SER A 214 11.49 -14.60 -11.17
CA SER A 214 11.58 -15.96 -10.61
C SER A 214 11.98 -17.03 -11.64
N LEU A 215 11.75 -16.79 -12.93
CA LEU A 215 12.33 -17.59 -14.03
C LEU A 215 13.83 -17.30 -14.26
N GLY A 216 14.38 -16.27 -13.62
CA GLY A 216 15.82 -16.01 -13.54
C GLY A 216 16.55 -16.79 -12.44
N THR A 217 15.81 -17.43 -11.51
CA THR A 217 16.36 -18.36 -10.52
C THR A 217 16.38 -19.79 -11.06
N GLY A 218 17.18 -20.01 -12.09
CA GLY A 218 17.74 -21.32 -12.39
C GLY A 218 19.05 -21.49 -11.63
N PHE A 219 19.11 -22.50 -10.76
CA PHE A 219 20.31 -22.98 -10.08
C PHE A 219 21.55 -23.04 -11.00
N VAL A 220 22.65 -22.40 -10.59
CA VAL A 220 23.92 -23.02 -10.12
C VAL A 220 24.51 -22.11 -9.04
#